data_AF-A0A6M3KFM3-F1
#
_entry.id   AF-A0A6M3KFM3-F1
#
_cell.length_a   1.000
_cell.length_b   1.000
_cell.length_c   1.000
_cell.angle_alpha   90.00
_cell.angle_beta   90.00
_cell.angle_gamma   90.00
#
_symmetry.space_group_name_H-M   'P 1'
#
loop_
_entity.id
_entity.type
_entity.pdbx_description
1 polymer ?
#
loop_
_entity_poly.entity_id
_entity_poly.type
_entity_poly.pdbx_seq_one_letter_code
_entity_poly.pdbx_strand_id
1 'polypeptide(L)'
;MATITSNSSGNWATGATWVGGVAPADGDAVVIAAAHEVIMNADLSAYTGLFDVTVNGGATPGELIFTGASGHLKIRTGYKLQGTLDTNRGRLLANSDGVWGNTGALPNTYDAAIDLQGTAYIDATNLDIR
;
A
#
# COMPACT_ATOMS: atom_id res chain seq x y z
N MET A 1 10.54 15.21 2.39
CA MET A 1 10.95 13.81 2.23
C MET A 1 11.20 13.23 3.59
N ALA A 2 10.20 12.53 4.12
CA ALA A 2 10.34 11.64 5.25
C ALA A 2 10.07 10.20 4.80
N THR A 3 10.47 9.24 5.62
CA THR A 3 9.94 7.87 5.55
C THR A 3 8.85 7.77 6.61
N ILE A 4 7.62 7.52 6.18
CA ILE A 4 6.47 7.36 7.07
C ILE A 4 6.15 5.86 7.17
N THR A 5 6.22 5.33 8.40
CA THR A 5 5.93 3.93 8.68
C THR A 5 4.55 3.80 9.32
N SER A 6 3.79 2.76 8.96
CA SER A 6 2.53 2.45 9.64
C SER A 6 2.76 2.17 11.13
N ASN A 7 2.03 2.85 12.00
CA ASN A 7 2.03 2.65 13.45
C ASN A 7 1.03 1.55 13.89
N SER A 8 -0.05 1.36 13.13
CA SER A 8 -1.04 0.29 13.34
C SER A 8 -1.78 -0.01 12.05
N SER A 9 -2.59 -1.07 12.03
CA SER A 9 -3.57 -1.29 10.96
C SER A 9 -4.59 -0.14 10.89
N GLY A 10 -5.15 0.11 9.72
CA GLY A 10 -6.22 1.09 9.51
C GLY A 10 -6.21 1.74 8.13
N ASN A 11 -6.93 2.84 8.01
CA ASN A 11 -7.10 3.57 6.75
C ASN A 11 -5.87 4.44 6.43
N TRP A 12 -5.40 4.40 5.18
CA TRP A 12 -4.29 5.23 4.69
C TRP A 12 -4.49 6.71 5.00
N ALA A 13 -5.70 7.25 4.82
CA ALA A 13 -5.97 8.68 5.06
C ALA A 13 -6.00 9.07 6.57
N THR A 14 -5.94 8.11 7.50
CA THR A 14 -6.07 8.37 8.93
C THR A 14 -4.71 8.55 9.58
N GLY A 15 -4.46 9.72 10.19
CA GLY A 15 -3.16 10.02 10.81
C GLY A 15 -2.70 8.99 11.86
N ALA A 16 -3.63 8.43 12.65
CA ALA A 16 -3.31 7.43 13.67
C ALA A 16 -2.74 6.10 13.12
N THR A 17 -2.98 5.79 11.84
CA THR A 17 -2.40 4.65 11.14
C THR A 17 -0.89 4.80 10.97
N TRP A 18 -0.35 6.02 11.09
CA TRP A 18 1.03 6.35 10.75
C TRP A 18 1.80 6.89 11.95
N VAL A 19 3.10 6.57 12.00
CA VAL A 19 4.00 7.12 13.00
C VAL A 19 4.03 8.64 12.87
N GLY A 20 3.91 9.34 14.00
CA GLY A 20 3.82 10.80 14.04
C GLY A 20 2.40 11.36 13.87
N GLY A 21 1.39 10.51 13.65
CA GLY A 21 -0.02 10.93 13.62
C GLY A 21 -0.42 11.66 12.34
N VAL A 22 0.35 11.52 11.26
CA VAL A 22 0.14 12.21 9.98
C VAL A 22 0.24 11.21 8.84
N ALA A 23 -0.73 11.23 7.92
CA ALA A 23 -0.72 10.37 6.74
C ALA A 23 0.40 10.77 5.76
N PRO A 24 0.95 9.82 4.96
CA PRO A 24 1.99 10.12 3.98
C PRO A 24 1.62 11.25 3.02
N ALA A 25 2.53 12.20 2.86
CA ALA A 25 2.38 13.32 1.93
C ALA A 25 3.06 13.04 0.57
N ASP A 26 2.86 13.92 -0.41
CA ASP A 26 3.51 13.79 -1.72
C ASP A 26 5.04 13.81 -1.59
N GLY A 27 5.72 12.85 -2.22
CA GLY A 27 7.18 12.69 -2.16
C GLY A 27 7.72 12.12 -0.85
N ASP A 28 6.88 11.53 0.00
CA ASP A 28 7.36 10.68 1.08
C ASP A 28 7.61 9.24 0.60
N ALA A 29 8.52 8.56 1.29
CA ALA A 29 8.61 7.10 1.22
C ALA A 29 7.70 6.48 2.28
N VAL A 30 7.13 5.32 2.00
CA VAL A 30 6.16 4.67 2.88
C VAL A 30 6.60 3.25 3.21
N VAL A 31 6.46 2.88 4.48
CA VAL A 31 6.67 1.51 4.94
C VAL A 31 5.43 1.00 5.65
N ILE A 32 4.81 -0.04 5.11
CA ILE A 32 3.79 -0.82 5.81
C ILE A 32 4.53 -1.91 6.58
N ALA A 33 4.47 -1.82 7.91
CA ALA A 33 5.16 -2.74 8.79
C ALA A 33 4.51 -4.14 8.73
N ALA A 34 5.28 -5.17 9.08
CA ALA A 34 4.75 -6.52 9.20
C ALA A 34 3.62 -6.55 10.24
N ALA A 35 2.65 -7.44 10.04
CA ALA A 35 1.42 -7.58 10.83
C ALA A 35 0.44 -6.39 10.78
N HIS A 36 0.70 -5.36 9.98
CA HIS A 36 -0.25 -4.26 9.77
C HIS A 36 -1.00 -4.43 8.45
N GLU A 37 -2.29 -4.12 8.50
CA GLU A 37 -3.20 -4.08 7.36
C GLU A 37 -3.58 -2.62 7.11
N VAL A 38 -3.15 -2.06 5.97
CA VAL A 38 -3.44 -0.68 5.61
C VAL A 38 -4.43 -0.65 4.45
N ILE A 39 -5.61 -0.07 4.68
CA ILE A 39 -6.65 0.08 3.67
C ILE A 39 -6.38 1.35 2.87
N MET A 40 -6.10 1.21 1.57
CA MET A 40 -5.92 2.31 0.64
C MET A 40 -7.25 2.98 0.34
N ASN A 41 -7.61 3.98 1.14
CA ASN A 41 -8.85 4.75 1.02
C ASN A 41 -8.63 6.23 0.67
N ALA A 42 -7.44 6.55 0.14
CA ALA A 42 -7.07 7.91 -0.23
C ALA A 42 -6.92 8.03 -1.76
N ASP A 43 -7.22 9.21 -2.28
CA ASP A 43 -6.96 9.58 -3.66
C ASP A 43 -5.66 10.39 -3.75
N LEU A 44 -4.59 9.79 -4.29
CA LEU A 44 -3.30 10.44 -4.50
C LEU A 44 -3.09 10.87 -5.95
N SER A 45 -4.14 10.90 -6.79
CA SER A 45 -4.02 11.24 -8.21
C SER A 45 -3.39 12.62 -8.46
N ALA A 46 -3.64 13.57 -7.56
CA ALA A 46 -3.08 14.92 -7.60
C ALA A 46 -1.59 15.00 -7.21
N TYR A 47 -1.00 13.93 -6.69
CA TYR A 47 0.42 13.93 -6.28
C TYR A 47 1.34 13.89 -7.51
N THR A 48 2.58 14.34 -7.33
CA THR A 48 3.69 13.99 -8.22
C THR A 48 4.01 12.50 -8.09
N GLY A 49 3.80 11.95 -6.90
CA GLY A 49 3.90 10.53 -6.57
C GLY A 49 4.77 10.33 -5.33
N LEU A 50 4.45 9.28 -4.59
CA LEU A 50 5.28 8.79 -3.50
C LEU A 50 6.64 8.31 -4.03
N PHE A 51 7.63 8.28 -3.16
CA PHE A 51 8.85 7.51 -3.40
C PHE A 51 8.56 6.02 -3.21
N ASP A 52 9.52 5.24 -2.70
CA ASP A 52 9.30 3.82 -2.51
C ASP A 52 8.16 3.57 -1.52
N VAL A 53 7.26 2.66 -1.89
CA VAL A 53 6.25 2.09 -1.00
C VAL A 53 6.66 0.65 -0.74
N THR A 54 6.98 0.33 0.50
CA THR A 54 7.50 -0.97 0.90
C THR A 54 6.51 -1.67 1.82
N VAL A 55 6.08 -2.87 1.44
CA VAL A 55 5.23 -3.73 2.26
C VAL A 55 6.09 -4.82 2.89
N ASN A 56 6.32 -4.73 4.20
CA ASN A 56 7.22 -5.65 4.87
C ASN A 56 6.62 -7.06 4.95
N GLY A 57 7.39 -8.06 4.52
CA GLY A 57 7.13 -9.45 4.88
C GLY A 57 7.38 -9.69 6.38
N GLY A 58 6.90 -10.82 6.90
CA GLY A 58 7.09 -11.19 8.30
C GLY A 58 6.30 -12.44 8.68
N ALA A 59 6.42 -12.88 9.94
CA ALA A 59 5.63 -14.03 10.44
C ALA A 59 4.13 -13.86 10.18
N THR A 60 3.63 -12.64 10.34
CA THR A 60 2.41 -12.13 9.71
C THR A 60 2.85 -11.02 8.74
N PRO A 61 2.65 -11.17 7.43
CA PRO A 61 3.00 -10.12 6.47
C PRO A 61 2.26 -8.82 6.73
N GLY A 62 2.86 -7.70 6.32
CA GLY A 62 2.13 -6.46 6.12
C GLY A 62 1.29 -6.54 4.85
N GLU A 63 0.18 -5.81 4.83
CA GLU A 63 -0.76 -5.82 3.71
C GLU A 63 -1.15 -4.39 3.32
N LEU A 64 -1.05 -4.07 2.03
CA LEU A 64 -1.72 -2.94 1.41
C LEU A 64 -2.99 -3.44 0.73
N ILE A 65 -4.14 -2.92 1.15
CA ILE A 65 -5.44 -3.49 0.81
C ILE A 65 -6.31 -2.44 0.12
N PHE A 66 -6.88 -2.78 -1.04
CA PHE A 66 -7.94 -2.03 -1.68
C PHE A 66 -9.26 -2.74 -1.40
N THR A 67 -10.07 -2.16 -0.50
CA THR A 67 -11.39 -2.69 -0.13
C THR A 67 -12.24 -1.61 0.53
N GLY A 68 -13.58 -1.73 0.45
CA GLY A 68 -14.52 -0.87 1.15
C GLY A 68 -14.53 0.63 0.77
N ALA A 69 -13.61 1.09 -0.07
CA ALA A 69 -13.49 2.44 -0.59
C ALA A 69 -12.60 2.45 -1.85
N SER A 70 -12.72 3.49 -2.68
CA SER A 70 -11.78 3.73 -3.78
C SER A 70 -10.43 4.21 -3.24
N GLY A 71 -9.35 3.71 -3.83
CA GLY A 71 -7.98 4.09 -3.52
C GLY A 71 -7.18 4.35 -4.79
N HIS A 72 -6.40 5.42 -4.79
CA HIS A 72 -5.49 5.75 -5.89
C HIS A 72 -4.08 5.96 -5.37
N LEU A 73 -3.26 4.91 -5.42
CA LEU A 73 -1.85 4.98 -5.07
C LEU A 73 -1.05 5.49 -6.27
N LYS A 74 -0.21 6.50 -6.08
CA LYS A 74 0.64 7.04 -7.16
C LYS A 74 2.11 6.95 -6.79
N ILE A 75 2.91 6.30 -7.63
CA ILE A 75 4.35 6.10 -7.46
C ILE A 75 5.10 6.97 -8.45
N ARG A 76 6.06 7.74 -7.95
CA ARG A 76 6.87 8.66 -8.75
C ARG A 76 7.84 7.90 -9.65
N THR A 77 8.16 8.49 -10.79
CA THR A 77 9.18 7.97 -11.72
C THR A 77 10.49 7.64 -11.00
N GLY A 78 11.04 6.45 -11.31
CA GLY A 78 12.28 5.94 -10.73
C GLY A 78 12.13 5.20 -9.40
N TYR A 79 10.93 5.18 -8.81
CA TYR A 79 10.63 4.51 -7.53
C TYR A 79 9.72 3.29 -7.73
N LYS A 80 9.45 2.56 -6.64
CA LYS A 80 8.72 1.29 -6.73
C LYS A 80 7.77 1.02 -5.58
N LEU A 81 6.79 0.17 -5.89
CA LEU A 81 6.06 -0.60 -4.88
C LEU A 81 6.73 -1.97 -4.76
N GLN A 82 7.12 -2.38 -3.56
CA GLN A 82 7.88 -3.62 -3.36
C GLN A 82 7.52 -4.32 -2.05
N GLY A 83 7.84 -5.61 -1.99
CA GLY A 83 7.92 -6.37 -0.74
C GLY A 83 9.38 -6.68 -0.37
N THR A 84 9.61 -7.19 0.83
CA THR A 84 10.98 -7.37 1.37
C THR A 84 11.45 -8.82 1.45
N LEU A 85 10.81 -9.66 2.28
CA LEU A 85 11.25 -11.04 2.55
C LEU A 85 10.83 -11.99 1.42
N ASP A 86 11.66 -13.00 1.15
CA ASP A 86 11.39 -14.05 0.14
C ASP A 86 10.41 -15.13 0.63
N THR A 87 10.21 -15.20 1.95
CA THR A 87 9.29 -16.08 2.67
C THR A 87 8.31 -15.23 3.45
N ASN A 88 7.02 -15.57 3.41
CA ASN A 88 5.94 -14.72 3.96
C ASN A 88 6.09 -13.27 3.51
N ARG A 89 6.06 -13.11 2.19
CA ARG A 89 6.21 -11.86 1.43
C ARG A 89 5.17 -10.84 1.86
N GLY A 90 5.50 -9.55 1.67
CA GLY A 90 4.51 -8.49 1.79
C GLY A 90 3.36 -8.73 0.81
N ARG A 91 2.18 -8.17 1.11
CA ARG A 91 0.96 -8.45 0.35
C ARG A 91 0.35 -7.17 -0.23
N LEU A 92 -0.07 -7.27 -1.48
CA LEU A 92 -0.93 -6.31 -2.15
C LEU A 92 -2.24 -7.03 -2.49
N LEU A 93 -3.35 -6.54 -1.95
CA LEU A 93 -4.66 -7.19 -2.06
C LEU A 93 -5.71 -6.23 -2.61
N ALA A 94 -6.52 -6.68 -3.56
CA ALA A 94 -7.74 -5.98 -3.97
C ALA A 94 -8.92 -6.96 -4.01
N ASN A 95 -9.78 -6.93 -2.98
CA ASN A 95 -10.88 -7.87 -2.86
C ASN A 95 -12.10 -7.30 -2.09
N SER A 96 -13.17 -8.08 -1.98
CA SER A 96 -14.45 -7.63 -1.43
C SER A 96 -14.47 -7.39 0.08
N ASP A 97 -13.52 -7.93 0.83
CA ASP A 97 -13.61 -8.01 2.30
C ASP A 97 -12.31 -7.68 3.05
N GLY A 98 -11.21 -7.43 2.34
CA GLY A 98 -9.89 -7.16 2.91
C GLY A 98 -9.17 -8.38 3.47
N VAL A 99 -9.62 -9.61 3.19
CA VAL A 99 -9.02 -10.83 3.74
C VAL A 99 -8.20 -11.57 2.69
N TRP A 100 -6.87 -11.69 2.88
CA TRP A 100 -5.93 -12.33 1.95
C TRP A 100 -6.31 -13.75 1.46
N GLY A 101 -6.98 -14.52 2.33
CA GLY A 101 -7.41 -15.88 2.04
C GLY A 101 -8.62 -15.97 1.09
N ASN A 102 -9.32 -14.86 0.89
CA ASN A 102 -10.59 -14.82 0.17
C ASN A 102 -10.41 -14.23 -1.24
N THR A 103 -11.20 -14.72 -2.19
CA THR A 103 -11.10 -14.38 -3.62
C THR A 103 -12.30 -13.59 -4.15
N GLY A 104 -13.14 -13.06 -3.26
CA GLY A 104 -14.27 -12.24 -3.67
C GLY A 104 -13.81 -10.98 -4.40
N ALA A 105 -14.31 -10.75 -5.60
CA ALA A 105 -13.88 -9.60 -6.41
C ALA A 105 -14.20 -8.28 -5.71
N LEU A 106 -13.31 -7.30 -5.80
CA LEU A 106 -13.60 -5.93 -5.38
C LEU A 106 -14.92 -5.46 -6.06
N PRO A 107 -15.91 -4.95 -5.30
CA PRO A 107 -17.13 -4.42 -5.88
C PRO A 107 -16.82 -3.32 -6.90
N ASN A 108 -17.55 -3.32 -8.03
CA ASN A 108 -17.40 -2.33 -9.11
C ASN A 108 -17.76 -0.87 -8.73
N THR A 109 -18.08 -0.63 -7.45
CA THR A 109 -18.29 0.71 -6.88
C THR A 109 -16.97 1.32 -6.38
N TYR A 110 -15.94 0.49 -6.22
CA TYR A 110 -14.63 0.91 -5.71
C TYR A 110 -13.56 0.69 -6.78
N ASP A 111 -12.66 1.67 -6.86
CA ASP A 111 -11.50 1.58 -7.74
C ASP A 111 -10.26 1.21 -6.95
N ALA A 112 -9.50 0.24 -7.44
CA ALA A 112 -8.16 -0.06 -7.00
C ALA A 112 -7.17 0.43 -8.07
N ALA A 113 -6.68 1.66 -7.93
CA ALA A 113 -5.76 2.26 -8.87
C ALA A 113 -4.33 2.31 -8.31
N ILE A 114 -3.38 1.76 -9.08
CA ILE A 114 -1.94 1.94 -8.88
C ILE A 114 -1.40 2.65 -10.11
N ASP A 115 -1.04 3.91 -9.95
CA ASP A 115 -0.53 4.79 -10.99
C ASP A 115 0.99 4.86 -10.92
N LEU A 116 1.66 4.25 -11.92
CA LEU A 116 3.11 4.17 -12.03
C LEU A 116 3.59 5.23 -13.03
N GLN A 117 4.24 6.27 -12.52
CA GLN A 117 4.72 7.36 -13.36
C GLN A 117 6.07 7.00 -14.03
N GLY A 118 6.23 7.29 -15.32
CA GLY A 118 7.52 7.18 -16.02
C GLY A 118 8.17 5.79 -15.90
N THR A 119 9.30 5.72 -15.20
CA THR A 119 10.06 4.47 -14.97
C THR A 119 9.70 3.75 -13.66
N ALA A 120 8.63 4.16 -12.99
CA ALA A 120 8.15 3.47 -11.80
C ALA A 120 7.66 2.06 -12.12
N TYR A 121 7.79 1.14 -11.17
CA TYR A 121 7.38 -0.25 -11.36
C TYR A 121 6.95 -0.92 -10.05
N ILE A 122 6.27 -2.05 -10.18
CA ILE A 122 6.02 -2.96 -9.06
C ILE A 122 7.12 -4.02 -9.07
N ASP A 123 7.93 -4.05 -8.02
CA ASP A 123 8.93 -5.09 -7.80
C ASP A 123 8.27 -6.28 -7.09
N ALA A 124 7.75 -7.21 -7.89
CA ALA A 124 7.06 -8.40 -7.41
C ALA A 124 8.00 -9.52 -6.93
N THR A 125 9.32 -9.28 -6.87
CA THR A 125 10.31 -10.30 -6.49
C THR A 125 10.01 -10.91 -5.12
N ASN A 126 9.52 -10.09 -4.18
CA ASN A 126 9.19 -10.45 -2.79
C ASN A 126 7.84 -9.86 -2.34
N LEU A 127 6.92 -9.66 -3.29
CA LEU A 127 5.57 -9.13 -3.05
C LEU A 127 4.55 -10.11 -3.65
N ASP A 128 3.63 -10.60 -2.84
CA ASP A 128 2.49 -11.36 -3.34
C ASP A 128 1.35 -10.40 -3.72
N ILE A 129 0.69 -10.67 -4.85
CA ILE A 129 -0.39 -9.82 -5.37
C ILE A 129 -1.63 -10.69 -5.61
N ARG A 130 -2.79 -10.25 -5.12
CA ARG A 130 -4.08 -10.94 -5.29
C ARG A 130 -5.22 -9.98 -5.54
#